data_AF-X0VUU7-F1
#
_entry.id   AF-X0VUU7-F1
#
_cell.length_a   1.000
_cell.length_b   1.000
_cell.length_c   1.000
_cell.angle_alpha   90.00
_cell.angle_beta   90.00
_cell.angle_gamma   90.00
#
_symmetry.space_group_name_H-M   'P 1'
#
loop_
_entity.id
_entity.type
_entity.pdbx_description
1 polymer ?
#
loop_
_entity_poly.entity_id
_entity_poly.type
_entity_poly.pdbx_seq_one_letter_code
_entity_poly.pdbx_strand_id
1 'polypeptide(L)'
;PSKTHYLGKGKLDELLSLKDSVNYDVVIFDDELSPLQQRNLEEALRVKVIDRAALILDIFAKRARTHEGQLQVELAQHQYLLPRLAGQWSHLERLGGGIGTRGPGESQLETDKRLIRQKIHHLKMHIEEVRKHRALYRQKRKKSGIPIVAIVGYTNAGKSTLLNALSQADVFVEDKLFATLDPTTRRLTLPDKSAVLVTDTVGFIRKLPPTIVTAFRATLEELTEANVLLHIVDLTSHNAAEQCQIVEDILGDLNLMDKPRIT
;
A
#
# COMPACT_ATOMS: atom_id res chain seq x y z
N PRO A 1 -1.76 19.46 -14.27
CA PRO A 1 -1.27 18.23 -14.94
C PRO A 1 -1.82 18.08 -16.36
N SER A 2 -0.95 17.80 -17.34
CA SER A 2 -1.35 17.48 -18.71
C SER A 2 -2.10 16.15 -18.77
N LYS A 3 -3.18 16.07 -19.54
CA LYS A 3 -3.94 14.82 -19.73
C LYS A 3 -3.12 13.72 -20.40
N THR A 4 -2.13 14.09 -21.21
CA THR A 4 -1.38 13.13 -22.04
C THR A 4 -0.10 12.66 -21.39
N HIS A 5 0.67 13.54 -20.74
CA HIS A 5 2.00 13.20 -20.20
C HIS A 5 2.16 13.57 -18.73
N TYR A 6 1.11 14.05 -18.05
CA TYR A 6 1.15 14.65 -16.70
C TYR A 6 2.00 15.95 -16.62
N LEU A 7 3.20 15.94 -17.21
CA LEU A 7 4.11 17.07 -17.42
C LEU A 7 3.67 17.95 -18.60
N GLY A 8 4.06 19.22 -18.54
CA GLY A 8 4.03 20.12 -19.69
C GLY A 8 5.19 19.85 -20.64
N LYS A 9 5.06 20.28 -21.90
CA LYS A 9 6.05 20.04 -22.96
C LYS A 9 7.48 20.46 -22.56
N GLY A 10 7.66 21.66 -22.01
CA GLY A 10 8.98 22.14 -21.62
C GLY A 10 9.68 21.26 -20.58
N LYS A 11 8.94 20.72 -19.59
CA LYS A 11 9.51 19.82 -18.57
C LYS A 11 9.83 18.44 -19.15
N LEU A 12 9.04 17.98 -20.13
CA LEU A 12 9.32 16.75 -20.86
C LEU A 12 10.59 16.89 -21.70
N ASP A 13 10.76 18.02 -22.40
CA ASP A 13 11.97 18.31 -23.18
C ASP A 13 13.22 18.41 -22.28
N GLU A 14 13.08 18.98 -21.07
CA GLU A 14 14.14 19.01 -20.05
C GLU A 14 14.51 17.60 -19.57
N LEU A 15 13.54 16.72 -19.35
CA LEU A 15 13.84 15.33 -18.99
C LEU A 15 14.58 14.60 -20.12
N LEU A 16 14.15 14.80 -21.37
CA LEU A 16 14.81 14.21 -22.53
C LEU A 16 16.27 14.65 -22.66
N SER A 17 16.56 15.94 -22.47
CA SER A 17 17.94 16.44 -22.53
C SER A 17 18.80 15.94 -21.38
N LEU A 18 18.21 15.72 -20.19
CA LEU A 18 18.92 15.12 -19.06
C LEU A 18 19.36 13.68 -19.32
N LYS A 19 18.72 12.96 -20.26
CA LYS A 19 19.03 11.56 -20.54
C LYS A 19 20.49 11.38 -20.96
N ASP A 20 20.98 12.24 -21.85
CA ASP A 20 22.35 12.15 -22.35
C ASP A 20 23.39 12.52 -21.29
N SER A 21 23.01 13.37 -20.32
CA SER A 21 23.93 13.85 -19.28
C SER A 21 23.98 12.97 -18.02
N VAL A 22 22.83 12.42 -17.61
CA VAL A 22 22.68 11.64 -16.36
C VAL A 22 22.60 10.14 -16.63
N ASN A 23 22.25 9.75 -17.86
CA ASN A 23 22.05 8.36 -18.27
C ASN A 23 21.10 7.59 -17.33
N TYR A 24 19.91 8.15 -17.10
CA TYR A 24 18.90 7.51 -16.26
C TYR A 24 18.19 6.37 -17.00
N ASP A 25 17.91 5.27 -16.30
CA ASP A 25 17.18 4.10 -16.82
C ASP A 25 15.74 3.99 -16.30
N VAL A 26 15.41 4.80 -15.28
CA VAL A 26 14.11 4.81 -14.61
C VAL A 26 13.74 6.24 -14.22
N VAL A 27 12.48 6.62 -14.43
CA VAL A 27 11.92 7.89 -13.95
C VAL A 27 10.82 7.59 -12.94
N ILE A 28 10.94 8.17 -11.74
CA ILE A 28 9.97 8.02 -10.66
C ILE A 28 9.12 9.29 -10.56
N PHE A 29 7.80 9.14 -10.59
CA PHE A 29 6.83 10.21 -10.38
C PHE A 29 6.23 10.13 -8.99
N ASP A 30 6.20 11.26 -8.26
CA ASP A 30 5.63 11.33 -6.91
C ASP A 30 4.09 11.32 -6.89
N ASP A 31 3.42 11.43 -8.03
CA ASP A 31 1.96 11.31 -8.12
C ASP A 31 1.56 10.06 -8.90
N GLU A 32 0.35 9.56 -8.66
CA GLU A 32 -0.24 8.47 -9.44
C GLU A 32 -0.48 8.92 -10.88
N LEU A 33 -0.03 8.11 -11.83
CA LEU A 33 -0.19 8.36 -13.25
C LEU A 33 -1.36 7.55 -13.78
N SER A 34 -2.20 8.14 -14.64
CA SER A 34 -3.16 7.33 -15.40
C SER A 34 -2.43 6.38 -16.35
N PRO A 35 -3.04 5.22 -16.71
CA PRO A 35 -2.42 4.27 -17.65
C PRO A 35 -1.98 4.91 -18.97
N LEU A 36 -2.74 5.88 -19.47
CA LEU A 36 -2.40 6.64 -20.69
C LEU A 36 -1.19 7.54 -20.48
N GLN A 37 -1.13 8.26 -19.35
CA GLN A 37 0.02 9.13 -19.03
C GLN A 37 1.30 8.33 -18.89
N GLN A 38 1.26 7.22 -18.15
CA GLN A 38 2.42 6.35 -17.98
C GLN A 38 2.90 5.83 -19.34
N ARG A 39 2.01 5.29 -20.18
CA ARG A 39 2.38 4.78 -21.51
C ARG A 39 3.04 5.84 -22.38
N ASN A 40 2.43 7.03 -22.46
CA ASN A 40 2.97 8.11 -23.29
C ASN A 40 4.33 8.60 -22.78
N LEU A 41 4.54 8.64 -21.46
CA LEU A 41 5.83 8.98 -20.88
C LEU A 41 6.89 7.91 -21.16
N GLU A 42 6.56 6.62 -21.04
CA GLU A 42 7.47 5.51 -21.38
C GLU A 42 7.83 5.53 -22.87
N GLU A 43 6.87 5.81 -23.75
CA GLU A 43 7.10 5.94 -25.20
C GLU A 43 8.00 7.13 -25.54
N ALA A 44 7.80 8.28 -24.89
CA ALA A 44 8.57 9.48 -25.11
C ALA A 44 10.01 9.37 -24.56
N LEU A 45 10.15 8.92 -23.31
CA LEU A 45 11.44 8.88 -22.62
C LEU A 45 12.26 7.62 -22.94
N ARG A 46 11.63 6.57 -23.47
CA ARG A 46 12.25 5.26 -23.78
C ARG A 46 12.93 4.64 -22.55
N VAL A 47 12.32 4.79 -21.39
CA VAL A 47 12.77 4.23 -20.10
C VAL A 47 11.57 3.79 -19.29
N LYS A 48 11.80 3.01 -18.23
CA LYS A 48 10.73 2.59 -17.31
C LYS A 48 10.23 3.81 -16.51
N VAL A 49 8.91 3.97 -16.45
CA VAL A 49 8.27 5.00 -15.62
C VAL A 49 7.57 4.30 -14.45
N ILE A 50 7.87 4.75 -13.24
CA ILE A 50 7.28 4.23 -12.00
C ILE A 50 6.56 5.39 -11.34
N ASP A 51 5.28 5.24 -11.06
CA ASP A 51 4.54 6.22 -10.27
C ASP A 51 4.60 5.88 -8.77
N ARG A 52 4.10 6.78 -7.94
CA ARG A 52 4.09 6.60 -6.48
C ARG A 52 3.33 5.34 -6.05
N ALA A 53 2.25 5.00 -6.74
CA ALA A 53 1.45 3.82 -6.42
C ALA A 53 2.25 2.53 -6.66
N ALA A 54 2.89 2.39 -7.81
CA ALA A 54 3.75 1.27 -8.15
C ALA A 54 4.94 1.14 -7.19
N LEU A 55 5.58 2.26 -6.82
CA LEU A 55 6.69 2.26 -5.88
C LEU A 55 6.26 1.77 -4.48
N ILE A 56 5.13 2.27 -3.97
CA ILE A 56 4.60 1.83 -2.68
C ILE A 56 4.26 0.33 -2.71
N LEU A 57 3.62 -0.16 -3.78
CA LEU A 57 3.31 -1.57 -3.94
C LEU A 57 4.57 -2.46 -3.96
N ASP A 58 5.64 -2.03 -4.62
CA ASP A 58 6.92 -2.75 -4.64
C ASP A 58 7.57 -2.79 -3.25
N ILE A 59 7.54 -1.67 -2.52
CA ILE A 59 8.01 -1.62 -1.13
C ILE A 59 7.20 -2.57 -0.25
N PHE A 60 5.87 -2.61 -0.40
CA PHE A 60 5.02 -3.52 0.37
C PHE A 60 5.25 -4.98 0.03
N ALA A 61 5.46 -5.33 -1.25
CA ALA A 61 5.74 -6.71 -1.65
C ALA A 61 7.00 -7.26 -0.97
N LYS A 62 8.01 -6.41 -0.79
CA LYS A 62 9.25 -6.76 -0.07
C LYS A 62 9.05 -6.91 1.44
N ARG A 63 7.96 -6.37 2.00
CA ARG A 63 7.70 -6.32 3.45
C ARG A 63 6.58 -7.21 3.93
N ALA A 64 5.72 -7.70 3.04
CA ALA A 64 4.67 -8.64 3.37
C ALA A 64 5.26 -9.98 3.83
N ARG A 65 5.24 -10.22 5.15
CA ARG A 65 5.78 -11.44 5.75
C ARG A 65 4.69 -12.46 6.03
N THR A 66 3.48 -12.00 6.38
CA THR A 66 2.36 -12.90 6.58
C THR A 66 1.71 -13.30 5.27
N HIS A 67 1.07 -14.47 5.26
CA HIS A 67 0.29 -14.93 4.11
C HIS A 67 -0.84 -13.95 3.76
N GLU A 68 -1.50 -13.35 4.76
CA GLU A 68 -2.54 -12.34 4.55
C GLU A 68 -1.98 -11.09 3.86
N GLY A 69 -0.88 -10.54 4.38
CA GLY A 69 -0.21 -9.38 3.78
C GLY A 69 0.24 -9.65 2.34
N GLN A 70 0.74 -10.85 2.06
CA GLN A 70 1.14 -11.26 0.71
C GLN A 70 -0.06 -11.28 -0.24
N LEU A 71 -1.18 -11.89 0.16
CA LEU A 71 -2.41 -11.92 -0.63
C LEU A 71 -2.95 -10.50 -0.93
N GLN A 72 -2.93 -9.62 0.09
CA GLN A 72 -3.40 -8.24 -0.06
C GLN A 72 -2.51 -7.44 -1.03
N VAL A 73 -1.20 -7.55 -0.90
CA VAL A 73 -0.26 -6.86 -1.81
C VAL A 73 -0.39 -7.40 -3.23
N GLU A 74 -0.48 -8.71 -3.41
CA GLU A 74 -0.66 -9.33 -4.73
C GLU A 74 -1.97 -8.89 -5.38
N LEU A 75 -3.06 -8.82 -4.61
CA LEU A 75 -4.34 -8.29 -5.09
C LEU A 75 -4.18 -6.85 -5.58
N ALA A 76 -3.54 -5.99 -4.78
CA ALA A 76 -3.35 -4.59 -5.13
C ALA A 76 -2.46 -4.42 -6.38
N GLN A 77 -1.40 -5.23 -6.50
CA GLN A 77 -0.54 -5.26 -7.69
C GLN A 77 -1.31 -5.66 -8.95
N HIS A 78 -2.13 -6.71 -8.89
CA HIS A 78 -2.95 -7.12 -10.03
C HIS A 78 -4.01 -6.08 -10.41
N GLN A 79 -4.64 -5.44 -9.42
CA GLN A 79 -5.58 -4.35 -9.67
C GLN A 79 -4.93 -3.13 -10.31
N TYR A 80 -3.71 -2.78 -9.87
CA TYR A 80 -2.92 -1.69 -10.44
C TYR A 80 -2.48 -2.00 -11.88
N LEU A 81 -2.05 -3.24 -12.13
CA LEU A 81 -1.54 -3.71 -13.41
C LEU A 81 -2.64 -3.86 -14.47
N LEU A 82 -3.82 -4.38 -14.11
CA LEU A 82 -4.91 -4.70 -15.05
C LEU A 82 -5.24 -3.57 -16.05
N PRO A 83 -5.46 -2.31 -15.64
CA PRO A 83 -5.73 -1.21 -16.58
C PRO A 83 -4.49 -0.77 -17.38
N ARG A 84 -3.28 -1.19 -16.99
CA ARG A 84 -1.98 -0.79 -17.57
C ARG A 84 -1.38 -1.82 -18.53
N LEU A 85 -1.91 -3.05 -18.56
CA LEU A 85 -1.48 -4.12 -19.49
C LEU A 85 -1.45 -3.66 -20.95
N ALA A 86 -2.45 -2.90 -21.39
CA ALA A 86 -2.53 -2.46 -22.79
C ALA A 86 -1.38 -1.56 -23.23
N GLY A 87 -0.70 -0.87 -22.30
CA GLY A 87 0.47 -0.06 -22.60
C GLY A 87 1.76 -0.88 -22.74
N GLN A 88 1.89 -1.98 -22.00
CA GLN A 88 3.09 -2.83 -21.98
C GLN A 88 3.20 -3.77 -23.19
N TRP A 89 2.07 -4.04 -23.86
CA TRP A 89 1.98 -4.96 -25.00
C TRP A 89 2.35 -4.35 -26.36
N SER A 90 2.47 -3.02 -26.47
CA SER A 90 2.87 -2.34 -27.72
C SER A 90 4.26 -2.75 -28.22
N HIS A 91 5.12 -3.24 -27.31
CA HIS A 91 6.45 -3.77 -27.64
C HIS A 91 6.43 -5.23 -28.13
N LEU A 92 5.43 -6.04 -27.75
CA LEU A 92 5.33 -7.46 -28.13
C LEU A 92 4.68 -7.63 -29.52
N GLU A 93 3.70 -6.79 -29.87
CA GLU A 93 3.09 -6.78 -31.21
C GLU A 93 4.10 -6.43 -32.32
N ARG A 94 5.18 -5.70 -32.01
CA ARG A 94 6.23 -5.35 -32.99
C ARG A 94 7.19 -6.49 -33.29
N LEU A 95 7.34 -7.47 -32.39
CA LEU A 95 8.16 -8.67 -32.62
C LEU A 95 7.36 -9.78 -33.33
N GLY A 96 6.03 -9.77 -33.21
CA GLY A 96 5.12 -10.63 -33.96
C GLY A 96 4.79 -10.03 -35.32
N GLY A 97 5.75 -10.10 -36.25
CA GLY A 97 5.55 -9.71 -37.65
C GLY A 97 4.22 -10.24 -38.21
N GLY A 98 3.52 -9.37 -38.94
CA GLY A 98 2.16 -9.60 -39.39
C GLY A 98 1.93 -10.87 -40.21
N ILE A 99 0.64 -11.18 -40.34
CA ILE A 99 0.02 -12.25 -41.14
C ILE A 99 -0.08 -13.59 -40.40
N GLY A 100 -1.29 -13.92 -39.89
CA GLY A 100 -1.70 -15.33 -39.86
C GLY A 100 -2.34 -15.92 -38.60
N THR A 101 -3.22 -15.24 -37.87
CA THR A 101 -4.14 -15.94 -36.93
C THR A 101 -5.60 -15.66 -37.25
N ARG A 102 -6.05 -16.15 -38.40
CA ARG A 102 -7.47 -16.46 -38.62
C ARG A 102 -7.75 -17.84 -38.01
N GLY A 103 -8.05 -17.83 -36.70
CA GLY A 103 -8.45 -18.96 -35.84
C GLY A 103 -9.03 -18.38 -34.53
N PRO A 104 -9.95 -19.04 -33.83
CA PRO A 104 -11.07 -18.37 -33.15
C PRO A 104 -10.64 -17.48 -31.97
N GLY A 105 -10.71 -16.16 -32.20
CA GLY A 105 -11.66 -15.30 -31.51
C GLY A 105 -11.15 -14.34 -30.41
N GLU A 106 -10.09 -14.66 -29.67
CA GLU A 106 -9.65 -13.83 -28.54
C GLU A 106 -8.20 -13.36 -28.73
N SER A 107 -7.96 -12.06 -28.60
CA SER A 107 -6.60 -11.51 -28.66
C SER A 107 -5.76 -11.98 -27.46
N GLN A 108 -4.44 -12.12 -27.61
CA GLN A 108 -3.55 -12.48 -26.49
C GLN A 108 -3.74 -11.53 -25.30
N LEU A 109 -3.94 -10.24 -25.59
CA LEU A 109 -4.22 -9.21 -24.58
C LEU A 109 -5.55 -9.43 -23.84
N GLU A 110 -6.60 -9.88 -24.52
CA GLU A 110 -7.86 -10.24 -23.86
C GLU A 110 -7.71 -11.50 -23.00
N THR A 111 -6.95 -12.49 -23.48
CA THR A 111 -6.63 -13.70 -22.72
C THR A 111 -5.90 -13.34 -21.43
N ASP A 112 -4.89 -12.48 -21.49
CA ASP A 112 -4.13 -11.99 -20.34
C ASP A 112 -4.98 -11.20 -19.34
N LYS A 113 -5.82 -10.29 -19.86
CA LYS A 113 -6.79 -9.56 -19.02
C LYS A 113 -7.74 -10.53 -18.32
N ARG A 114 -8.19 -11.58 -19.00
CA ARG A 114 -9.05 -12.61 -18.43
C ARG A 114 -8.34 -13.38 -17.32
N LEU A 115 -7.09 -13.80 -17.54
CA LEU A 115 -6.28 -14.49 -16.53
C LEU A 115 -6.05 -13.61 -15.29
N ILE A 116 -5.72 -12.33 -15.46
CA ILE A 116 -5.52 -11.41 -14.32
C ILE A 116 -6.84 -11.16 -13.58
N ARG A 117 -7.97 -11.05 -14.28
CA ARG A 117 -9.30 -10.97 -13.63
C ARG A 117 -9.63 -12.21 -12.82
N GLN A 118 -9.32 -13.40 -13.34
CA GLN A 118 -9.49 -14.66 -12.60
C GLN A 118 -8.61 -14.69 -11.35
N LYS A 119 -7.33 -14.30 -11.46
CA LYS A 119 -6.44 -14.17 -10.29
C LYS A 119 -7.00 -13.21 -9.25
N ILE A 120 -7.45 -12.01 -9.66
CA ILE A 120 -8.09 -11.04 -8.76
C ILE A 120 -9.30 -11.66 -8.05
N HIS A 121 -10.13 -12.43 -8.76
CA HIS A 121 -11.28 -13.10 -8.16
C HIS A 121 -10.86 -14.13 -7.11
N HIS A 122 -9.89 -14.99 -7.43
CA HIS A 122 -9.35 -15.97 -6.48
C HIS A 122 -8.71 -15.33 -5.25
N LEU A 123 -7.89 -14.29 -5.44
CA LEU A 123 -7.26 -13.56 -4.33
C LEU A 123 -8.30 -12.94 -3.39
N LYS A 124 -9.36 -12.35 -3.94
CA LYS A 124 -10.48 -11.83 -3.13
C LYS A 124 -11.15 -12.92 -2.31
N MET A 125 -11.37 -14.11 -2.89
CA MET A 125 -11.96 -15.24 -2.17
C MET A 125 -11.08 -15.70 -1.01
N HIS A 126 -9.76 -15.85 -1.24
CA HIS A 126 -8.82 -16.23 -0.17
C HIS A 126 -8.73 -15.17 0.94
N ILE A 127 -8.74 -13.88 0.59
CA ILE A 127 -8.74 -12.80 1.58
C ILE A 127 -10.00 -12.87 2.46
N GLU A 128 -11.18 -13.14 1.87
CA GLU A 128 -12.42 -13.31 2.65
C GLU A 128 -12.38 -14.55 3.56
N GLU A 129 -11.73 -15.64 3.15
CA GLU A 129 -11.51 -16.80 4.03
C GLU A 129 -10.62 -16.45 5.23
N VAL A 130 -9.51 -15.75 5.00
CA VAL A 130 -8.64 -15.25 6.06
C VAL A 130 -9.41 -14.32 7.00
N ARG A 131 -10.24 -13.43 6.46
CA ARG A 131 -11.08 -12.50 7.24
C ARG A 131 -12.07 -13.24 8.15
N LYS A 132 -12.71 -14.31 7.66
CA LYS A 132 -13.58 -15.19 8.47
C LYS A 132 -12.80 -15.83 9.61
N HIS A 133 -11.61 -16.37 9.32
CA HIS A 133 -10.78 -16.99 10.35
C HIS A 133 -10.36 -15.98 11.42
N ARG A 134 -10.00 -14.76 11.01
CA ARG A 134 -9.68 -13.66 11.93
C ARG A 134 -10.89 -13.32 12.81
N ALA A 135 -12.10 -13.21 12.25
CA ALA A 135 -13.32 -12.95 13.03
C ALA A 135 -13.55 -13.94 14.19
N LEU A 136 -13.19 -15.21 14.02
CA LEU A 136 -13.25 -16.21 15.10
C LEU A 136 -12.23 -15.92 16.22
N TYR A 137 -10.98 -15.60 15.87
CA TYR A 137 -9.97 -15.18 16.84
C TYR A 137 -10.38 -13.92 17.58
N ARG A 138 -11.01 -12.98 16.88
CA ARG A 138 -11.52 -11.73 17.45
C ARG A 138 -12.59 -11.98 18.50
N GLN A 139 -13.56 -12.85 18.22
CA GLN A 139 -14.57 -13.24 19.21
C GLN A 139 -13.93 -13.87 20.44
N LYS A 140 -12.90 -14.71 20.27
CA LYS A 140 -12.18 -15.32 21.39
C LYS A 140 -11.42 -14.26 22.22
N ARG A 141 -10.78 -13.28 21.59
CA ARG A 141 -10.12 -12.14 22.25
C ARG A 141 -11.12 -11.25 22.98
N LYS A 142 -12.27 -10.94 22.37
CA LYS A 142 -13.30 -10.13 23.03
C LYS A 142 -13.83 -10.80 24.32
N LYS A 143 -13.87 -12.14 24.35
CA LYS A 143 -14.22 -12.92 25.54
C LYS A 143 -13.17 -12.91 26.65
N SER A 144 -11.90 -12.63 26.35
CA SER A 144 -10.85 -12.58 27.39
C SER A 144 -10.89 -11.31 28.22
N GLY A 145 -11.63 -10.27 27.79
CA GLY A 145 -11.78 -9.01 28.52
C GLY A 145 -10.51 -8.16 28.61
N ILE A 146 -9.43 -8.55 27.92
CA ILE A 146 -8.17 -7.81 27.94
C ILE A 146 -8.31 -6.58 27.03
N PRO A 147 -8.08 -5.35 27.52
CA PRO A 147 -8.14 -4.15 26.70
C PRO A 147 -7.11 -4.16 25.57
N ILE A 148 -7.48 -3.56 24.44
CA ILE A 148 -6.64 -3.43 23.23
C ILE A 148 -6.34 -1.96 22.98
N VAL A 149 -5.06 -1.63 22.81
CA VAL A 149 -4.57 -0.32 22.38
C VAL A 149 -3.97 -0.48 20.99
N ALA A 150 -4.40 0.30 20.02
CA ALA A 150 -3.78 0.32 18.70
C ALA A 150 -2.92 1.57 18.54
N ILE A 151 -1.67 1.38 18.12
CA ILE A 151 -0.75 2.47 17.83
C ILE A 151 -0.95 2.91 16.39
N VAL A 152 -1.40 4.15 16.18
CA VAL A 152 -1.63 4.75 14.86
C VAL A 152 -0.70 5.93 14.65
N GLY A 153 -0.50 6.33 13.39
CA GLY A 153 0.37 7.46 13.07
C GLY A 153 1.07 7.32 11.73
N TYR A 154 1.69 8.40 11.30
CA TYR A 154 2.37 8.46 10.01
C TYR A 154 3.52 7.42 9.94
N THR A 155 3.84 6.98 8.73
CA THR A 155 5.01 6.13 8.50
C THR A 155 6.27 6.82 9.03
N ASN A 156 7.16 6.05 9.65
CA ASN A 156 8.35 6.54 10.36
C ASN A 156 8.12 7.41 11.61
N ALA A 157 6.89 7.56 12.11
CA ALA A 157 6.64 8.32 13.35
C ALA A 157 7.20 7.68 14.64
N GLY A 158 7.91 6.55 14.57
CA GLY A 158 8.44 5.84 15.74
C GLY A 158 7.45 4.88 16.42
N LYS A 159 6.35 4.50 15.77
CA LYS A 159 5.34 3.56 16.30
C LYS A 159 5.94 2.22 16.77
N SER A 160 6.73 1.57 15.92
CA SER A 160 7.37 0.28 16.22
C SER A 160 8.46 0.44 17.29
N THR A 161 9.18 1.56 17.28
CA THR A 161 10.16 1.92 18.32
C THR A 161 9.51 2.01 19.68
N LEU A 162 8.36 2.70 19.76
CA LEU A 162 7.59 2.79 21.00
C LEU A 162 7.10 1.42 21.48
N LEU A 163 6.54 0.61 20.57
CA LEU A 163 6.07 -0.73 20.93
C LEU A 163 7.21 -1.58 21.52
N ASN A 164 8.41 -1.50 20.94
CA ASN A 164 9.58 -2.22 21.46
C ASN A 164 10.01 -1.76 22.83
N ALA A 165 10.13 -0.45 23.00
CA ALA A 165 10.48 0.14 24.29
C ALA A 165 9.49 -0.30 25.38
N LEU A 166 8.20 -0.34 25.06
CA LEU A 166 7.15 -0.75 25.98
C LEU A 166 7.11 -2.27 26.21
N SER A 167 7.46 -3.09 25.21
CA SER A 167 7.36 -4.56 25.29
C SER A 167 8.67 -5.27 25.64
N GLN A 168 9.77 -4.54 25.82
CA GLN A 168 11.13 -5.10 26.01
C GLN A 168 11.49 -6.13 24.92
N ALA A 169 10.98 -5.94 23.70
CA ALA A 169 11.11 -6.89 22.61
C ALA A 169 12.03 -6.33 21.51
N ASP A 170 12.80 -7.22 20.88
CA ASP A 170 13.54 -6.96 19.64
C ASP A 170 12.62 -7.05 18.42
N VAL A 171 11.63 -6.15 18.24
CA VAL A 171 11.06 -5.97 16.90
C VAL A 171 12.08 -5.21 16.06
N PHE A 172 12.35 -5.69 14.86
CA PHE A 172 13.27 -5.05 13.94
C PHE A 172 12.75 -3.67 13.54
N VAL A 173 13.38 -2.59 14.03
CA VAL A 173 13.08 -1.21 13.68
C VAL A 173 14.13 -0.74 12.69
N GLU A 174 13.69 -0.29 11.52
CA GLU A 174 14.55 0.37 10.55
C GLU A 174 13.95 1.73 10.19
N ASP A 175 14.83 2.72 9.94
CA ASP A 175 14.47 4.02 9.38
C ASP A 175 14.10 3.88 7.90
N LYS A 176 12.96 3.22 7.65
CA LYS A 176 12.43 2.97 6.30
C LYS A 176 10.91 3.08 6.28
N LEU A 177 10.38 3.81 5.31
CA LEU A 177 8.93 3.96 5.08
C LEU A 177 8.21 2.60 5.04
N PHE A 178 7.16 2.42 5.85
CA PHE A 178 6.36 1.19 5.99
C PHE A 178 7.06 0.05 6.72
N ALA A 179 7.80 0.34 7.80
CA ALA A 179 8.49 -0.69 8.62
C ALA A 179 7.54 -1.84 9.04
N THR A 180 6.28 -1.51 9.30
CA THR A 180 5.23 -2.47 9.68
C THR A 180 4.14 -2.50 8.61
N LEU A 181 3.95 -3.67 8.00
CA LEU A 181 2.80 -3.97 7.13
C LEU A 181 1.79 -4.89 7.82
N ASP A 182 2.31 -5.91 8.49
CA ASP A 182 1.53 -6.88 9.24
C ASP A 182 1.36 -6.38 10.68
N PRO A 183 0.13 -6.28 11.22
CA PRO A 183 -0.07 -5.78 12.57
C PRO A 183 0.62 -6.70 13.59
N THR A 184 1.34 -6.09 14.53
CA THR A 184 2.07 -6.82 15.56
C THR A 184 1.46 -6.56 16.93
N THR A 185 0.80 -7.55 17.51
CA THR A 185 0.22 -7.46 18.85
C THR A 185 1.19 -8.00 19.91
N ARG A 186 1.43 -7.23 20.97
CA ARG A 186 2.15 -7.64 22.16
C ARG A 186 1.28 -7.51 23.40
N ARG A 187 1.51 -8.40 24.37
CA ARG A 187 0.88 -8.30 25.69
C ARG A 187 1.82 -7.55 26.61
N LEU A 188 1.34 -6.46 27.20
CA LEU A 188 2.04 -5.70 28.22
C LEU A 188 1.35 -5.90 29.58
N THR A 189 2.13 -5.74 30.64
CA THR A 189 1.63 -5.68 32.02
C THR A 189 1.79 -4.25 32.51
N LEU A 190 0.68 -3.63 32.93
CA LEU A 190 0.65 -2.27 33.45
C LEU A 190 1.15 -2.24 34.92
N PRO A 191 1.50 -1.06 35.47
CA PRO A 191 1.99 -0.94 36.86
C PRO A 191 1.00 -1.48 37.91
N ASP A 192 -0.30 -1.45 37.61
CA ASP A 192 -1.36 -2.01 38.44
C ASP A 192 -1.52 -3.54 38.30
N LYS A 193 -0.60 -4.20 37.58
CA LYS A 193 -0.59 -5.63 37.22
C LYS A 193 -1.68 -6.07 36.25
N SER A 194 -2.49 -5.16 35.73
CA SER A 194 -3.44 -5.48 34.67
C SER A 194 -2.71 -5.77 33.37
N ALA A 195 -3.33 -6.55 32.48
CA ALA A 195 -2.78 -6.85 31.17
C ALA A 195 -3.46 -5.99 30.11
N VAL A 196 -2.68 -5.53 29.12
CA VAL A 196 -3.18 -4.84 27.93
C VAL A 196 -2.53 -5.45 26.69
N LEU A 197 -3.27 -5.50 25.59
CA LEU A 197 -2.72 -5.83 24.28
C LEU A 197 -2.41 -4.54 23.53
N VAL A 198 -1.19 -4.38 23.06
CA VAL A 198 -0.80 -3.24 22.23
C VAL A 198 -0.46 -3.75 20.83
N THR A 199 -1.13 -3.19 19.83
CA THR A 199 -0.94 -3.56 18.42
C THR A 199 -0.28 -2.40 17.67
N ASP A 200 0.90 -2.65 17.09
CA ASP A 200 1.49 -1.75 16.09
C ASP A 200 0.80 -1.99 14.74
N THR A 201 0.35 -0.90 14.10
CA THR A 201 -0.39 -0.96 12.83
C THR A 201 0.43 -0.43 11.67
N VAL A 202 -0.09 -0.61 10.45
CA VAL A 202 0.44 0.05 9.26
C VAL A 202 0.56 1.55 9.50
N GLY A 203 1.72 2.10 9.11
CA GLY A 203 1.92 3.54 9.09
C GLY A 203 1.20 4.20 7.92
N PHE A 204 0.47 5.27 8.20
CA PHE A 204 -0.21 6.04 7.16
C PHE A 204 0.78 6.86 6.34
N ILE A 205 0.46 7.11 5.07
CA ILE A 205 1.20 8.03 4.21
C ILE A 205 0.22 8.92 3.46
N ARG A 206 0.66 10.12 3.09
CA ARG A 206 -0.06 11.01 2.18
C ARG A 206 -0.36 10.29 0.86
N LYS A 207 -1.57 10.50 0.31
CA LYS A 207 -1.99 10.00 -1.01
C LYS A 207 -1.80 8.47 -1.15
N LEU A 208 -2.30 7.69 -0.18
CA LEU A 208 -2.40 6.24 -0.37
C LEU A 208 -3.31 5.95 -1.58
N PRO A 209 -2.85 5.18 -2.58
CA PRO A 209 -3.69 4.80 -3.71
C PRO A 209 -4.97 4.07 -3.24
N PRO A 210 -6.14 4.31 -3.83
CA PRO A 210 -7.38 3.65 -3.42
C PRO A 210 -7.32 2.11 -3.48
N THR A 211 -6.57 1.57 -4.45
CA THR A 211 -6.32 0.12 -4.58
C THR A 211 -5.58 -0.43 -3.37
N ILE A 212 -4.61 0.33 -2.86
CA ILE A 212 -3.84 0.03 -1.65
C ILE A 212 -4.74 0.11 -0.42
N VAL A 213 -5.51 1.20 -0.25
CA VAL A 213 -6.45 1.33 0.88
C VAL A 213 -7.44 0.17 0.93
N THR A 214 -7.94 -0.26 -0.23
CA THR A 214 -8.88 -1.40 -0.31
C THR A 214 -8.22 -2.72 0.11
N ALA A 215 -6.97 -2.95 -0.30
CA ALA A 215 -6.22 -4.15 0.07
C ALA A 215 -5.87 -4.18 1.57
N PHE A 216 -5.50 -3.04 2.15
CA PHE A 216 -5.20 -2.91 3.58
C PHE A 216 -6.43 -2.65 4.44
N ARG A 217 -7.64 -2.59 3.87
CA ARG A 217 -8.86 -2.38 4.64
C ARG A 217 -9.05 -3.45 5.72
N ALA A 218 -8.71 -4.70 5.42
CA ALA A 218 -8.83 -5.79 6.38
C ALA A 218 -7.80 -5.70 7.54
N THR A 219 -6.62 -5.10 7.31
CA THR A 219 -5.65 -4.83 8.39
C THR A 219 -6.03 -3.57 9.17
N LEU A 220 -6.62 -2.57 8.51
CA LEU A 220 -7.16 -1.37 9.16
C LEU A 220 -8.44 -1.64 9.95
N GLU A 221 -9.22 -2.66 9.57
CA GLU A 221 -10.38 -3.13 10.35
C GLU A 221 -9.98 -3.55 11.77
N GLU A 222 -8.73 -3.95 12.03
CA GLU A 222 -8.25 -4.27 13.38
C GLU A 222 -8.27 -3.03 14.31
N LEU A 223 -8.19 -1.82 13.76
CA LEU A 223 -8.36 -0.59 14.53
C LEU A 223 -9.76 -0.47 15.14
N THR A 224 -10.78 -1.08 14.51
CA THR A 224 -12.17 -1.07 15.04
C THR A 224 -12.29 -1.81 16.37
N GLU A 225 -11.34 -2.69 16.69
CA GLU A 225 -11.34 -3.46 17.94
C GLU A 225 -10.61 -2.75 19.07
N ALA A 226 -9.78 -1.76 18.76
CA ALA A 226 -9.05 -1.02 19.77
C ALA A 226 -10.03 -0.32 20.72
N ASN A 227 -9.79 -0.48 22.02
CA ASN A 227 -10.49 0.30 23.03
C ASN A 227 -9.98 1.75 23.06
N VAL A 228 -8.70 1.93 22.76
CA VAL A 228 -8.03 3.24 22.69
C VAL A 228 -7.09 3.28 21.49
N LEU A 229 -7.09 4.41 20.78
CA LEU A 229 -6.09 4.71 19.75
C LEU A 229 -4.97 5.55 20.37
N LEU A 230 -3.73 5.06 20.29
CA LEU A 230 -2.54 5.81 20.66
C LEU A 230 -1.93 6.38 19.37
N HIS A 231 -2.13 7.67 19.14
CA HIS A 231 -1.65 8.36 17.94
C HIS A 231 -0.26 8.93 18.17
N ILE A 232 0.72 8.44 17.43
CA ILE A 232 2.11 8.89 17.51
C ILE A 232 2.39 9.88 16.40
N VAL A 233 2.90 11.05 16.81
CA VAL A 233 3.28 12.15 15.91
C VAL A 233 4.77 12.43 16.06
N ASP A 234 5.48 12.47 14.95
CA ASP A 234 6.89 12.89 14.91
C ASP A 234 6.98 14.42 14.88
N LEU A 235 7.29 15.01 16.03
CA LEU A 235 7.47 16.46 16.19
C LEU A 235 8.73 17.02 15.54
N THR A 236 9.68 16.16 15.13
CA THR A 236 10.88 16.60 14.41
C THR A 236 10.60 16.89 12.93
N SER A 237 9.48 16.39 12.41
CA SER A 237 9.07 16.65 11.04
C SER A 237 8.50 18.05 10.87
N HIS A 238 9.02 18.81 9.90
CA HIS A 238 8.47 20.10 9.49
C HIS A 238 6.99 20.01 9.05
N ASN A 239 6.54 18.81 8.66
CA ASN A 239 5.18 18.55 8.19
C ASN A 239 4.32 17.83 9.25
N ALA A 240 4.70 17.85 10.54
CA ALA A 240 4.00 17.13 11.61
C ALA A 240 2.49 17.42 11.65
N ALA A 241 2.10 18.70 11.51
CA ALA A 241 0.69 19.09 11.48
C ALA A 241 -0.07 18.49 10.27
N GLU A 242 0.53 18.51 9.08
CA GLU A 242 -0.06 17.91 7.88
C GLU A 242 -0.16 16.39 8.02
N GLN A 243 0.88 15.75 8.54
CA GLN A 243 0.89 14.30 8.80
C GLN A 243 -0.19 13.91 9.80
N CYS A 244 -0.35 14.68 10.88
CA CYS A 244 -1.41 14.50 11.86
C CYS A 244 -2.77 14.57 11.17
N GLN A 245 -3.03 15.64 10.39
CA GLN A 245 -4.29 15.79 9.67
C GLN A 245 -4.58 14.62 8.73
N ILE A 246 -3.58 14.13 7.99
CA ILE A 246 -3.74 12.96 7.11
C ILE A 246 -4.19 11.72 7.89
N VAL A 247 -3.61 11.50 9.07
CA VAL A 247 -4.00 10.38 9.93
C VAL A 247 -5.44 10.57 10.41
N GLU A 248 -5.83 11.78 10.79
CA GLU A 248 -7.21 12.08 11.20
C GLU A 248 -8.22 11.85 10.07
N ASP A 249 -7.92 12.31 8.87
CA ASP A 249 -8.79 12.13 7.70
C ASP A 249 -9.02 10.64 7.41
N ILE A 250 -7.94 9.84 7.46
CA ILE A 250 -8.03 8.38 7.25
C ILE A 250 -8.82 7.70 8.38
N LEU A 251 -8.64 8.10 9.63
CA LEU A 251 -9.46 7.60 10.74
C LEU A 251 -10.93 7.99 10.58
N GLY A 252 -11.21 9.16 10.02
CA GLY A 252 -12.54 9.62 9.59
C GLY A 252 -13.17 8.70 8.55
N ASP A 253 -12.47 8.42 7.46
CA ASP A 253 -12.92 7.52 6.39
C ASP A 253 -13.20 6.09 6.88
N LEU A 254 -12.50 5.67 7.94
CA LEU A 254 -12.69 4.37 8.60
C LEU A 254 -13.80 4.37 9.68
N ASN A 255 -14.46 5.51 9.92
CA ASN A 255 -15.45 5.71 10.99
C ASN A 255 -14.89 5.39 12.39
N LEU A 256 -13.66 5.82 12.69
CA LEU A 256 -12.97 5.58 13.96
C LEU A 256 -12.91 6.81 14.88
N MET A 257 -13.57 7.90 14.51
CA MET A 257 -13.52 9.19 15.24
C MET A 257 -14.11 9.12 16.65
N ASP A 258 -15.04 8.21 16.90
CA ASP A 258 -15.69 8.05 18.22
C ASP A 258 -14.83 7.28 19.23
N LYS A 259 -13.69 6.74 18.81
CA LYS A 259 -12.81 5.98 19.70
C LYS A 259 -12.00 6.92 20.60
N PRO A 260 -11.86 6.61 21.91
CA PRO A 260 -10.94 7.31 22.78
C PRO A 260 -9.54 7.34 22.17
N ARG A 261 -8.95 8.53 22.11
CA ARG A 261 -7.66 8.76 21.46
C ARG A 261 -6.74 9.58 22.36
N ILE A 262 -5.48 9.18 22.39
CA ILE A 262 -4.38 9.91 23.01
C ILE A 262 -3.40 10.25 21.88
N THR A 263 -3.03 11.52 21.71
CA THR A 263 -2.06 12.00 20.71
C THR A 263 -0.88 12.66 21.40
#